data_AF-A0A967XLP5-F1
#
_entry.id   AF-A0A967XLP5-F1
#
_cell.length_a   1.000
_cell.length_b   1.000
_cell.length_c   1.000
_cell.angle_alpha   90.00
_cell.angle_beta   90.00
_cell.angle_gamma   90.00
#
_symmetry.space_group_name_H-M   'P 1'
#
loop_
_entity.id
_entity.type
_entity.pdbx_description
1 polymer ?
#
loop_
_entity_poly.entity_id
_entity_poly.type
_entity_poly.pdbx_seq_one_letter_code
_entity_poly.pdbx_strand_id
1 'polypeptide(L)'
;MTRDRLLMAVPATLLILVAGWQAVRVETHDQSPWAGGGFAMFSYVDAAAYRPLIAYPTDDPSDRVVVPADMARERDRLLAAPTNDRAAGFAATLSARVGVAVTVEVWRPLFVPDGLVVEAD
;
A
#
# COMPACT_ATOMS: atom_id res chain seq x y z
N MET A 1 -14.96 -30.27 28.00
CA MET A 1 -13.66 -29.57 27.92
C MET A 1 -13.60 -28.61 29.09
N THR A 2 -12.62 -28.72 30.00
CA THR A 2 -12.48 -27.82 31.16
C THR A 2 -12.13 -26.40 30.70
N ARG A 3 -12.66 -25.37 31.36
CA ARG A 3 -12.47 -23.94 31.05
C ARG A 3 -11.01 -23.60 30.72
N ASP A 4 -10.06 -24.19 31.45
CA ASP A 4 -8.62 -23.97 31.27
C ASP A 4 -8.09 -24.47 29.91
N ARG A 5 -8.59 -25.62 29.42
CA ARG A 5 -8.22 -26.12 28.08
C ARG A 5 -8.75 -25.22 26.98
N LEU A 6 -9.89 -24.57 27.21
CA LEU A 6 -10.48 -23.64 26.26
C LEU A 6 -9.68 -22.33 26.24
N LEU A 7 -9.29 -21.81 27.41
CA LEU A 7 -8.44 -20.63 27.52
C LEU A 7 -7.02 -20.84 26.95
N MET A 8 -6.46 -22.04 27.10
CA MET A 8 -5.17 -22.39 26.49
C MET A 8 -5.22 -22.45 24.96
N ALA A 9 -6.37 -22.79 24.38
CA ALA A 9 -6.53 -22.86 22.93
C ALA A 9 -6.69 -21.47 22.29
N VAL A 10 -7.19 -20.47 23.02
CA VAL A 10 -7.49 -19.13 22.49
C VAL A 10 -6.30 -18.49 21.76
N PRO A 11 -5.07 -18.42 22.32
CA PRO A 11 -3.94 -17.80 21.63
C PRO A 11 -3.61 -18.51 20.30
N ALA A 12 -3.59 -19.84 20.30
CA ALA A 12 -3.31 -20.62 19.10
C ALA A 12 -4.37 -20.40 18.01
N THR A 13 -5.66 -20.39 18.40
CA THR A 13 -6.75 -20.12 17.47
C THR A 13 -6.67 -18.70 16.91
N LEU A 14 -6.40 -17.70 17.74
CA LEU A 14 -6.24 -16.32 17.28
C LEU A 14 -5.06 -16.17 16.31
N LEU A 15 -3.93 -16.83 16.58
CA LEU A 15 -2.78 -16.81 15.68
C LEU A 15 -3.10 -17.45 14.32
N ILE A 16 -3.80 -18.58 14.31
CA ILE A 16 -4.23 -19.24 13.06
C ILE A 16 -5.18 -18.33 12.28
N LEU A 17 -6.12 -17.67 12.96
CA LEU A 17 -7.05 -16.74 12.30
C LEU A 17 -6.33 -15.54 11.69
N VAL A 18 -5.38 -14.93 12.41
CA VAL A 18 -4.57 -13.82 11.89
C VAL A 18 -3.72 -14.25 10.69
N ALA A 19 -3.06 -15.42 10.78
CA ALA A 19 -2.26 -15.95 9.68
C ALA A 19 -3.11 -16.27 8.45
N GLY A 20 -4.28 -16.90 8.63
CA GLY A 20 -5.22 -17.18 7.54
C GLY A 20 -5.76 -15.91 6.89
N TRP A 21 -6.09 -14.89 7.69
CA TRP A 21 -6.54 -13.59 7.18
C TRP A 21 -5.46 -12.88 6.36
N GLN A 22 -4.20 -12.93 6.81
CA GLN A 22 -3.08 -12.38 6.06
C GLN A 22 -2.88 -13.14 4.74
N ALA A 23 -2.94 -14.48 4.75
CA ALA A 23 -2.81 -15.28 3.54
C ALA A 23 -3.90 -14.95 2.51
N VAL A 24 -5.15 -14.81 2.95
CA VAL A 24 -6.24 -14.35 2.07
C VAL A 24 -5.94 -12.98 1.48
N ARG A 25 -5.48 -12.03 2.28
CA ARG A 25 -5.14 -10.68 1.78
C ARG A 25 -4.01 -10.67 0.77
N VAL A 26 -2.99 -11.50 0.97
CA VAL A 26 -1.89 -11.64 0.02
C VAL A 26 -2.40 -12.22 -1.30
N GLU A 27 -3.19 -13.29 -1.23
CA GLU A 27 -3.64 -14.01 -2.42
C GLU A 27 -4.74 -13.27 -3.20
N THR A 28 -5.67 -12.59 -2.52
CA THR A 28 -6.86 -12.01 -3.17
C THR A 28 -6.79 -10.51 -3.38
N HIS A 29 -5.87 -9.80 -2.72
CA HIS A 29 -5.80 -8.34 -2.77
C HIS A 29 -4.41 -7.82 -3.17
N ASP A 30 -3.53 -8.70 -3.66
CA ASP A 30 -2.12 -8.41 -3.98
C ASP A 30 -1.42 -7.62 -2.85
N GLN A 31 -1.91 -7.78 -1.63
CA GLN A 31 -1.36 -7.08 -0.50
C GLN A 31 0.01 -7.69 -0.26
N SER A 32 1.05 -6.86 -0.28
CA SER A 32 2.40 -7.36 -0.06
C SER A 32 2.41 -8.22 1.21
N PRO A 33 3.09 -9.38 1.22
CA PRO A 33 3.21 -10.23 2.42
C PRO A 33 3.72 -9.48 3.65
N TRP A 34 4.33 -8.32 3.41
CA TRP A 34 4.97 -7.42 4.34
C TRP A 34 4.08 -6.22 4.76
N ALA A 35 3.02 -5.91 4.00
CA ALA A 35 2.14 -4.75 4.17
C ALA A 35 1.00 -4.96 5.18
N GLY A 36 1.06 -6.00 6.01
CA GLY A 36 0.12 -6.24 7.10
C GLY A 36 0.89 -6.93 8.20
N GLY A 37 0.67 -6.52 9.46
CA GLY A 37 1.39 -7.02 10.63
C GLY A 37 1.21 -8.51 10.95
N GLY A 38 1.38 -9.39 9.96
CA GLY A 38 1.85 -10.74 10.17
C GLY A 38 3.26 -10.71 10.78
N PHE A 39 3.72 -11.86 11.24
CA PHE A 39 4.96 -12.08 11.99
C PHE A 39 6.25 -11.43 11.40
N ALA A 40 6.20 -10.88 10.18
CA ALA A 40 7.21 -10.03 9.57
C ALA A 40 7.12 -8.55 10.02
N MET A 41 7.06 -8.29 11.33
CA MET A 41 7.09 -6.93 11.95
C MET A 41 8.40 -6.14 11.69
N PHE A 42 9.20 -6.54 10.69
CA PHE A 42 10.54 -6.04 10.41
C PHE A 42 10.74 -5.50 8.99
N SER A 43 9.71 -5.50 8.12
CA SER A 43 9.80 -4.81 6.83
C SER A 43 9.53 -3.31 7.01
N TYR A 44 10.54 -2.59 7.52
CA TYR A 44 10.47 -1.15 7.72
C TYR A 44 10.28 -0.37 6.40
N VAL A 45 10.63 -0.98 5.26
CA VAL A 45 10.66 -0.32 3.96
C VAL A 45 9.32 -0.30 3.23
N ASP A 46 8.38 -1.18 3.56
CA ASP A 46 7.07 -1.24 2.90
C ASP A 46 5.97 -0.51 3.68
N ALA A 47 6.30 0.65 4.24
CA ALA A 47 5.33 1.53 4.89
C ALA A 47 4.90 2.64 3.94
N ALA A 48 3.68 3.16 4.10
CA ALA A 48 3.16 4.28 3.32
C ALA A 48 4.10 5.50 3.31
N ALA A 49 4.84 5.72 4.41
CA ALA A 49 5.84 6.78 4.54
C ALA A 49 7.04 6.65 3.58
N TYR A 50 7.28 5.46 3.03
CA TYR A 50 8.40 5.14 2.13
C TYR A 50 7.97 4.88 0.69
N ARG A 51 6.68 5.05 0.37
CA ARG A 51 6.15 4.93 -0.99
C ARG A 51 6.04 6.32 -1.63
N PRO A 52 6.91 6.69 -2.58
CA PRO A 52 6.74 7.94 -3.30
C PRO A 52 5.50 7.87 -4.20
N LEU A 53 4.68 8.91 -4.17
CA LEU A 53 3.66 9.16 -5.18
C LEU A 53 4.23 10.15 -6.19
N ILE A 54 4.28 9.75 -7.46
CA ILE A 54 4.67 10.62 -8.56
C ILE A 54 3.41 10.91 -9.38
N ALA A 55 3.15 12.20 -9.60
CA ALA A 55 2.10 12.66 -10.49
C ALA A 55 2.73 13.52 -11.58
N TYR A 56 2.32 13.32 -12.83
CA TYR A 56 2.84 14.04 -13.99
C TYR A 56 1.74 14.24 -15.04
N PRO A 57 1.80 15.30 -15.87
CA PRO A 57 0.88 15.46 -16.99
C PRO A 57 0.97 14.27 -17.94
N THR A 58 -0.16 13.71 -18.35
CA THR A 58 -0.18 12.51 -19.23
C THR A 58 0.56 12.75 -20.55
N ASP A 59 0.57 13.99 -21.05
CA ASP A 59 1.22 14.37 -22.31
C ASP A 59 2.71 14.76 -22.16
N ASP A 60 3.18 15.00 -20.93
CA ASP A 60 4.57 15.36 -20.64
C ASP A 60 5.03 14.79 -19.29
N PRO A 61 5.58 13.57 -19.27
CA PRO A 61 6.02 12.92 -18.04
C PRO A 61 7.27 13.55 -17.40
N SER A 62 7.90 14.53 -18.05
CA SER A 62 9.08 15.21 -17.50
C SER A 62 8.73 16.24 -16.43
N ASP A 63 7.49 16.76 -16.45
CA ASP A 63 7.01 17.72 -15.47
C ASP A 63 6.27 17.03 -14.32
N ARG A 64 6.50 17.50 -13.09
CA ARG A 64 5.86 16.92 -11.91
C ARG A 64 4.70 17.79 -11.46
N VAL A 65 3.52 17.19 -11.37
CA VAL A 65 2.35 17.80 -10.76
C VAL A 65 2.48 17.72 -9.24
N VAL A 66 2.48 18.88 -8.59
CA VAL A 66 2.43 18.95 -7.13
C VAL A 66 1.00 18.61 -6.66
N VAL A 67 0.89 17.60 -5.80
CA VAL A 67 -0.38 17.28 -5.16
C VAL A 67 -0.78 18.41 -4.19
N PRO A 68 -1.96 19.02 -4.36
CA PRO A 68 -2.46 20.04 -3.44
C PRO A 68 -2.54 19.55 -1.99
N ALA A 69 -2.22 20.44 -1.04
CA ALA A 69 -2.12 20.08 0.39
C ALA A 69 -3.46 19.62 1.01
N ASP A 70 -4.58 20.09 0.47
CA ASP A 70 -5.94 19.68 0.88
C ASP A 70 -6.26 18.23 0.48
N MET A 71 -5.52 17.64 -0.46
CA MET A 71 -5.63 16.24 -0.88
C MET A 71 -4.66 15.30 -0.14
N ALA A 72 -3.95 15.80 0.89
CA ALA A 72 -2.96 15.00 1.61
C ALA A 72 -3.58 13.73 2.24
N ARG A 73 -4.82 13.80 2.72
CA ARG A 73 -5.50 12.65 3.33
C ARG A 73 -5.85 11.58 2.29
N GLU A 74 -6.30 11.98 1.12
CA GLU A 74 -6.61 11.09 0.00
C GLU A 74 -5.34 10.44 -0.54
N ARG A 75 -4.25 11.23 -0.66
CA ARG A 75 -2.91 10.74 -0.98
C ARG A 75 -2.46 9.68 0.02
N ASP A 76 -2.56 9.96 1.32
CA ASP A 76 -2.10 9.03 2.37
C ASP A 76 -2.92 7.73 2.37
N ARG A 77 -4.23 7.81 2.07
CA ARG A 77 -5.09 6.62 1.90
C ARG A 77 -4.69 5.79 0.68
N LEU A 78 -4.35 6.43 -0.44
CA LEU A 78 -3.84 5.74 -1.62
C LEU A 78 -2.51 5.05 -1.32
N LEU A 79 -1.56 5.76 -0.68
CA LEU A 79 -0.26 5.21 -0.30
C LEU A 79 -0.36 4.05 0.71
N ALA A 80 -1.36 4.07 1.58
CA ALA A 80 -1.58 2.99 2.56
C ALA A 80 -2.11 1.69 1.93
N ALA A 81 -2.80 1.78 0.80
CA ALA A 81 -3.35 0.62 0.12
C ALA A 81 -3.54 0.93 -1.38
N PRO A 82 -2.43 0.91 -2.15
CA PRO A 82 -2.47 1.24 -3.56
C PRO A 82 -3.10 0.10 -4.35
N THR A 83 -3.95 0.50 -5.29
CA THR A 83 -4.59 -0.37 -6.27
C THR A 83 -4.76 0.46 -7.53
N ASN A 84 -4.74 -0.15 -8.71
CA ASN A 84 -4.93 0.56 -9.99
C ASN A 84 -6.20 1.42 -9.99
N ASP A 85 -7.31 0.91 -9.48
CA ASP A 85 -8.58 1.65 -9.41
C ASP A 85 -8.49 2.90 -8.53
N ARG A 86 -7.81 2.80 -7.38
CA ARG A 86 -7.61 3.95 -6.47
C ARG A 86 -6.63 4.97 -7.04
N ALA A 87 -5.56 4.51 -7.70
CA ALA A 87 -4.63 5.38 -8.39
C ALA A 87 -5.33 6.14 -9.54
N ALA A 88 -6.13 5.45 -10.35
CA ALA A 88 -6.93 6.06 -11.41
C ALA A 88 -7.97 7.06 -10.86
N GLY A 89 -8.67 6.72 -9.78
CA GLY A 89 -9.63 7.63 -9.13
C GLY A 89 -8.95 8.88 -8.54
N PHE A 90 -7.77 8.72 -7.94
CA PHE A 90 -6.98 9.84 -7.45
C PHE A 90 -6.46 10.70 -8.60
N ALA A 91 -5.96 10.09 -9.68
CA ALA A 91 -5.50 10.76 -10.90
C ALA A 91 -6.62 11.59 -11.54
N ALA A 92 -7.84 11.06 -11.65
CA ALA A 92 -9.00 11.78 -12.17
C ALA A 92 -9.36 13.00 -11.30
N THR A 93 -9.33 12.82 -9.97
CA THR A 93 -9.60 13.91 -9.02
C THR A 93 -8.54 15.01 -9.10
N LEU A 94 -7.27 14.61 -9.17
CA LEU A 94 -6.14 15.54 -9.31
C LEU A 94 -6.21 16.27 -10.65
N SER A 95 -6.51 15.58 -11.74
CA SER A 95 -6.66 16.14 -13.08
C SER A 95 -7.73 17.25 -13.11
N ALA A 96 -8.90 16.98 -12.53
CA ALA A 96 -9.96 17.96 -12.41
C ALA A 96 -9.55 19.19 -11.57
N ARG A 97 -8.62 19.01 -10.61
CA ARG A 97 -8.13 20.06 -9.73
C ARG A 97 -7.09 20.96 -10.38
N VAL A 98 -6.17 20.38 -11.15
CA VAL A 98 -5.08 21.11 -11.81
C VAL A 98 -5.42 21.57 -13.24
N GLY A 99 -6.50 21.04 -13.83
CA GLY A 99 -6.97 21.44 -15.16
C GLY A 99 -6.24 20.79 -16.33
N VAL A 100 -5.44 19.74 -16.07
CA VAL A 100 -4.73 18.95 -17.08
C VAL A 100 -4.93 17.46 -16.80
N ALA A 101 -4.81 16.60 -17.82
CA ALA A 101 -4.81 15.16 -17.61
C ALA A 101 -3.53 14.75 -16.86
N VAL A 102 -3.69 14.01 -15.76
CA VAL A 102 -2.59 13.60 -14.89
C VAL A 102 -2.56 12.08 -14.79
N THR A 103 -1.36 11.52 -14.91
CA THR A 103 -1.07 10.13 -14.56
C THR A 103 -0.43 10.09 -13.18
N VAL A 104 -0.79 9.08 -12.39
CA VAL A 104 -0.30 8.89 -11.02
C VAL A 104 0.31 7.51 -10.89
N GLU A 105 1.53 7.45 -10.38
CA GLU A 105 2.24 6.22 -10.07
C GLU A 105 2.58 6.20 -8.59
N VAL A 106 2.33 5.07 -7.94
CA VAL A 106 2.79 4.80 -6.58
C VAL A 106 3.99 3.88 -6.70
N TRP A 107 5.11 4.30 -6.14
CA TRP A 107 6.36 3.55 -6.24
C TRP A 107 6.61 2.82 -4.93
N ARG A 108 7.17 1.61 -5.00
CA ARG A 108 7.55 0.81 -3.84
C ARG A 108 9.04 0.49 -3.87
N PRO A 109 9.74 0.58 -2.71
CA PRO A 109 11.11 0.09 -2.61
C PRO A 109 11.12 -1.44 -2.55
N LEU A 110 11.95 -2.06 -3.38
CA LEU A 110 12.16 -3.50 -3.46
C LEU A 110 13.61 -3.83 -3.10
N PHE A 111 13.80 -4.77 -2.19
CA PHE A 111 15.11 -5.35 -1.94
C PHE A 111 15.37 -6.47 -2.93
N VAL A 112 16.42 -6.28 -3.73
CA VAL A 112 16.98 -7.28 -4.64
C VAL A 112 18.34 -7.72 -4.09
N PRO A 113 18.90 -8.87 -4.53
CA PRO A 113 20.18 -9.36 -4.02
C PRO A 113 21.33 -8.33 -4.07
N ASP A 114 21.29 -7.43 -5.06
CA ASP A 114 22.33 -6.42 -5.30
C ASP A 114 22.04 -5.03 -4.69
N GLY A 115 20.93 -4.86 -3.96
CA GLY A 115 20.62 -3.59 -3.28
C GLY A 115 19.14 -3.24 -3.19
N LEU A 116 18.85 -1.94 -3.18
CA LEU A 116 17.50 -1.38 -3.11
C LEU A 116 17.12 -0.76 -4.46
N VAL A 117 16.02 -1.23 -5.05
CA VAL A 117 15.43 -0.71 -6.29
C VAL A 117 14.09 -0.09 -5.96
N VAL A 118 13.59 0.83 -6.80
CA VAL A 118 12.23 1.38 -6.67
C VAL A 118 11.46 1.07 -7.94
N GLU A 119 10.29 0.47 -7.81
CA GLU A 119 9.42 0.09 -8.93
C GLU A 119 8.02 0.70 -8.77
N ALA A 120 7.33 0.96 -9.87
CA ALA A 120 5.93 1.36 -9.84
C ALA A 120 5.03 0.14 -9.51
N ASP A 121 4.11 0.32 -8.55
CA ASP A 121 3.03 -0.63 -8.20
C ASP A 121 1.86 -0.54 -9.20
#